data_AF-A0A923MHU2-F1
#
_entry.id   AF-A0A923MHU2-F1
#
_cell.length_a   1.000
_cell.length_b   1.000
_cell.length_c   1.000
_cell.angle_alpha   90.00
_cell.angle_beta   90.00
_cell.angle_gamma   90.00
#
_symmetry.space_group_name_H-M   'P 1'
#
loop_
_entity.id
_entity.type
_entity.pdbx_description
1 polymer ?
#
loop_
_entity_poly.entity_id
_entity_poly.type
_entity_poly.pdbx_seq_one_letter_code
_entity_poly.pdbx_strand_id
1 'polypeptide(L)'
;MKVAMVKHKPYGKVFWFEIPEHFVGKLQPGFRVACNTARGRRYGTVVAADLDEQDVKEVMLASGATFPLSTIEATTQKVLMSAIKIPGYMARTKPSDEKIAKRFLEFYHTGQFNTNVALDDNAVLIDGYSAYLVAQKVGLTFLPAIYKEV
;
A
#
# COMPACT_ATOMS: atom_id res chain seq x y z
N MET A 1 -1.63 -16.57 16.32
CA MET A 1 -1.91 -15.73 15.14
C MET A 1 -1.00 -14.50 15.19
N LYS A 2 -0.47 -14.07 14.06
CA LYS A 2 0.33 -12.84 13.97
C LYS A 2 -0.56 -11.67 13.56
N VAL A 3 -0.33 -10.50 14.16
CA VAL A 3 -1.13 -9.30 13.92
C VAL A 3 -0.27 -8.09 13.55
N ALA A 4 -0.85 -7.19 12.78
CA ALA A 4 -0.25 -5.94 12.36
C ALA A 4 -1.11 -4.75 12.77
N MET A 5 -0.43 -3.64 13.04
CA MET A 5 -1.00 -2.32 13.23
C MET A 5 -0.91 -1.55 11.92
N VAL A 6 -2.03 -1.03 11.41
CA VAL A 6 -2.10 -0.31 10.14
C VAL A 6 -2.81 1.03 10.31
N LYS A 7 -2.26 2.09 9.72
CA LYS A 7 -2.90 3.41 9.62
C LYS A 7 -3.37 3.68 8.19
N HIS A 8 -4.63 4.08 8.02
CA HIS A 8 -5.17 4.44 6.71
C HIS A 8 -4.90 5.91 6.31
N LYS A 9 -4.55 6.75 7.29
CA LYS A 9 -4.20 8.17 7.10
C LYS A 9 -2.95 8.51 7.92
N PRO A 10 -2.11 9.46 7.49
CA PRO A 10 -0.86 9.81 8.18
C PRO A 10 -1.02 10.12 9.68
N TYR A 11 -2.08 10.85 10.04
CA TYR A 11 -2.45 11.23 11.42
C TYR A 11 -3.77 10.58 11.86
N GLY A 12 -4.12 9.42 11.28
CA GLY A 12 -5.37 8.73 11.57
C GLY A 12 -5.25 7.73 12.72
N LYS A 13 -6.41 7.17 13.11
CA LYS A 13 -6.48 6.02 14.02
C LYS A 13 -5.69 4.83 13.43
N VAL A 14 -5.05 4.08 14.32
CA VAL A 14 -4.41 2.81 14.01
C VAL A 14 -5.41 1.67 14.23
N PHE A 15 -5.43 0.74 13.29
CA PHE A 15 -6.33 -0.42 13.28
C PHE A 15 -5.51 -1.71 13.30
N TRP A 16 -6.09 -2.76 13.86
CA TRP A 16 -5.47 -4.07 13.97
C TRP A 16 -5.97 -5.00 12.88
N PHE A 17 -5.05 -5.72 12.27
CA PHE A 17 -5.35 -6.70 11.24
C PHE A 17 -4.60 -8.00 11.51
N GLU A 18 -5.22 -9.11 11.15
CA GLU A 18 -4.57 -10.40 11.08
C GLU A 18 -3.61 -10.44 9.88
N ILE A 19 -2.43 -11.04 10.09
CA ILE A 19 -1.43 -11.31 9.05
C ILE A 19 -1.59 -12.76 8.59
N PRO A 20 -2.01 -13.00 7.33
CA PRO A 20 -1.97 -14.34 6.74
C PRO A 20 -0.56 -14.95 6.79
N GLU A 21 -0.45 -16.26 6.98
CA GLU A 21 0.84 -16.96 7.15
C GLU A 21 1.88 -16.62 6.07
N HIS A 22 1.45 -16.49 4.81
CA HIS A 22 2.35 -16.18 3.69
C HIS A 22 2.92 -14.76 3.70
N PHE A 23 2.42 -13.87 4.57
CA PHE A 23 2.96 -12.51 4.78
C PHE A 23 3.77 -12.35 6.06
N VAL A 24 3.78 -13.35 6.95
CA VAL A 24 4.58 -13.31 8.18
C VAL A 24 6.06 -13.17 7.84
N GLY A 25 6.76 -12.23 8.51
CA GLY A 25 8.17 -11.92 8.25
C GLY A 25 8.42 -11.06 7.01
N LYS A 26 7.39 -10.73 6.21
CA LYS A 26 7.51 -9.91 4.99
C LYS A 26 7.03 -8.48 5.15
N LEU A 27 6.34 -8.16 6.25
CA LEU A 27 5.80 -6.84 6.52
C LEU A 27 6.77 -6.03 7.37
N GLN A 28 7.05 -4.79 6.96
CA GLN A 28 7.90 -3.87 7.71
C GLN A 28 7.14 -2.56 7.97
N PRO A 29 7.42 -1.84 9.08
CA PRO A 29 6.92 -0.49 9.28
C PRO A 29 7.19 0.40 8.07
N GLY A 30 6.17 1.16 7.64
CA GLY A 30 6.22 1.99 6.44
C GLY A 30 5.74 1.29 5.17
N PHE A 31 5.65 -0.04 5.13
CA PHE A 31 5.09 -0.73 3.96
C PHE A 31 3.62 -0.38 3.76
N ARG A 32 3.21 -0.24 2.51
CA ARG A 32 1.79 -0.09 2.20
C ARG A 32 1.15 -1.46 2.02
N VAL A 33 -0.06 -1.59 2.52
CA VAL A 33 -0.84 -2.82 2.48
C VAL A 33 -2.27 -2.51 2.05
N ALA A 34 -2.91 -3.47 1.42
CA ALA A 34 -4.35 -3.50 1.23
C ALA A 34 -4.96 -4.38 2.32
N CYS A 35 -5.89 -3.82 3.08
CA CYS A 35 -6.60 -4.54 4.12
C CYS A 35 -8.06 -4.76 3.68
N ASN A 36 -8.60 -5.92 4.03
CA ASN A 36 -10.05 -6.10 4.01
C ASN A 36 -10.64 -5.30 5.16
N THR A 37 -11.69 -4.51 4.93
CA THR A 37 -12.38 -3.78 6.00
C THR A 37 -13.87 -3.93 5.81
N ALA A 38 -14.66 -3.60 6.84
CA ALA A 38 -16.12 -3.57 6.74
C ALA A 38 -16.66 -2.66 5.61
N ARG A 39 -15.82 -1.77 5.06
CA ARG A 39 -16.14 -0.88 3.93
C ARG A 39 -15.45 -1.30 2.63
N GLY A 40 -15.07 -2.56 2.51
CA GLY A 40 -14.30 -3.14 1.41
C GLY A 40 -12.79 -2.91 1.53
N ARG A 41 -12.06 -3.23 0.46
CA ARG A 41 -10.60 -3.11 0.38
C ARG A 41 -10.14 -1.67 0.61
N ARG A 42 -9.30 -1.45 1.63
CA ARG A 42 -8.71 -0.13 1.95
C ARG A 42 -7.20 -0.24 2.09
N TYR A 43 -6.52 0.79 1.64
CA TYR A 43 -5.07 0.87 1.73
C TYR A 43 -4.63 1.54 3.02
N GLY A 44 -3.53 1.08 3.58
CA GLY A 44 -2.91 1.69 4.74
C GLY A 44 -1.40 1.48 4.75
N THR A 45 -0.77 2.05 5.75
CA THR A 45 0.65 1.92 6.02
C THR A 45 0.83 1.13 7.31
N VAL A 46 1.67 0.10 7.26
CA VAL A 46 2.06 -0.70 8.41
C VAL A 46 2.80 0.20 9.41
N VAL A 47 2.36 0.16 10.67
CA VAL A 47 2.99 0.83 11.81
C VAL A 47 3.86 -0.16 12.57
N ALA A 48 3.35 -1.37 12.78
CA ALA A 48 4.03 -2.51 13.38
C ALA A 48 3.47 -3.80 12.78
N ALA A 49 4.27 -4.86 12.72
CA ALA A 49 3.88 -6.16 12.17
C ALA A 49 4.51 -7.31 12.96
N ASP A 50 4.04 -8.53 12.70
CA ASP A 50 4.51 -9.80 13.29
C ASP A 50 4.41 -9.90 14.82
N LEU A 51 3.47 -9.15 15.41
CA LEU A 51 3.16 -9.20 16.84
C LEU A 51 2.34 -10.46 17.14
N ASP A 52 2.60 -11.12 18.26
CA ASP A 52 1.78 -12.24 18.72
C ASP A 52 0.50 -11.74 19.37
N GLU A 53 -0.66 -12.19 18.87
CA GLU A 53 -1.98 -11.76 19.35
C GLU A 53 -2.11 -11.90 20.88
N GLN A 54 -1.58 -12.97 21.45
CA GLN A 54 -1.67 -13.23 22.89
C GLN A 54 -0.99 -12.14 23.72
N ASP A 55 0.14 -11.63 23.24
CA ASP A 55 0.94 -10.62 23.94
C ASP A 55 0.32 -9.22 23.85
N VAL A 56 -0.44 -8.95 22.78
CA VAL A 56 -1.03 -7.62 22.52
C VAL A 56 -2.55 -7.56 22.68
N LYS A 57 -3.19 -8.65 23.13
CA LYS A 57 -4.65 -8.77 23.19
C LYS A 57 -5.34 -7.66 23.99
N GLU A 58 -4.78 -7.32 25.15
CA GLU A 58 -5.32 -6.26 26.01
C GLU A 58 -5.25 -4.89 25.32
N VAL A 59 -4.12 -4.60 24.66
CA VAL A 59 -3.91 -3.35 23.89
C VAL A 59 -4.88 -3.29 22.71
N MET A 60 -5.09 -4.40 22.02
CA MET A 60 -6.05 -4.50 20.92
C MET A 60 -7.47 -4.16 21.39
N LEU A 61 -7.94 -4.79 22.47
CA LEU A 61 -9.26 -4.53 23.05
C LEU A 61 -9.39 -3.07 23.51
N ALA A 62 -8.39 -2.53 24.22
CA ALA A 62 -8.38 -1.15 24.68
C ALA A 62 -8.43 -0.13 23.52
N SER A 63 -7.86 -0.47 22.36
CA SER A 63 -7.90 0.36 21.15
C SER A 63 -9.20 0.21 20.33
N GLY A 64 -10.13 -0.65 20.78
CA GLY A 64 -11.41 -0.92 20.14
C GLY A 64 -11.32 -1.86 18.95
N ALA A 65 -10.41 -2.84 18.98
CA ALA A 65 -10.41 -3.93 18.01
C ALA A 65 -11.61 -4.88 18.24
N THR A 66 -12.22 -5.34 17.16
CA THR A 66 -13.31 -6.33 17.18
C THR A 66 -12.80 -7.65 16.62
N PHE A 67 -13.11 -8.76 17.30
CA PHE A 67 -12.72 -10.10 16.88
C PHE A 67 -13.88 -10.82 16.18
N PRO A 68 -13.62 -11.69 15.16
CA PRO A 68 -12.30 -11.91 14.54
C PRO A 68 -11.80 -10.67 13.80
N LEU A 69 -10.47 -10.50 13.75
CA LEU A 69 -9.89 -9.36 13.04
C LEU A 69 -10.14 -9.48 11.54
N SER A 70 -10.17 -8.34 10.85
CA SER A 70 -10.04 -8.36 9.39
C SER A 70 -8.58 -8.64 8.99
N THR A 71 -8.38 -9.12 7.77
CA THR A 71 -7.07 -9.58 7.28
C THR A 71 -6.39 -8.57 6.36
N ILE A 72 -5.06 -8.65 6.29
CA ILE A 72 -4.28 -8.04 5.20
C ILE A 72 -4.43 -8.90 3.94
N GLU A 73 -4.92 -8.32 2.85
CA GLU A 73 -5.14 -9.04 1.59
C GLU A 73 -3.94 -8.97 0.65
N ALA A 74 -3.22 -7.85 0.65
CA ALA A 74 -2.06 -7.68 -0.21
C ALA A 74 -1.04 -6.71 0.39
N THR A 75 0.22 -6.89 0.00
CA THR A 75 1.32 -5.99 0.37
C THR A 75 1.94 -5.36 -0.88
N THR A 76 2.64 -4.26 -0.66
CA THR A 76 3.39 -3.60 -1.73
C THR A 76 4.61 -4.43 -2.09
N GLN A 77 4.81 -4.64 -3.38
CA GLN A 77 5.94 -5.35 -3.95
C GLN A 77 6.78 -4.36 -4.77
N LYS A 78 8.11 -4.55 -4.78
CA LYS A 78 9.00 -3.79 -5.66
C LYS A 78 8.86 -4.35 -7.08
N VAL A 79 8.20 -3.60 -7.95
CA VAL A 79 8.02 -4.00 -9.36
C VAL A 79 9.03 -3.25 -10.22
N LEU A 80 9.68 -3.96 -11.14
CA LEU A 80 10.59 -3.34 -12.12
C LEU A 80 9.82 -2.35 -12.99
N MET A 81 10.34 -1.14 -13.12
CA MET A 81 9.71 -0.11 -13.96
C MET A 81 9.56 -0.54 -15.42
N SER A 82 10.47 -1.37 -15.92
CA SER A 82 10.42 -1.93 -17.28
C SER A 82 9.33 -2.98 -17.48
N ALA A 83 8.84 -3.61 -16.41
CA ALA A 83 7.79 -4.63 -16.48
C ALA A 83 6.37 -4.03 -16.47
N ILE A 84 6.22 -2.79 -16.01
CA ILE A 84 4.92 -2.13 -15.88
C ILE A 84 4.41 -1.68 -17.25
N LYS A 85 3.21 -2.15 -17.62
CA LYS A 85 2.54 -1.80 -18.88
C LYS A 85 1.54 -0.68 -18.65
N ILE A 86 1.64 0.41 -19.41
CA ILE A 86 0.69 1.51 -19.36
C ILE A 86 -0.42 1.25 -20.37
N PRO A 87 -1.69 1.14 -19.95
CA PRO A 87 -2.77 0.91 -20.89
C PRO A 87 -2.99 2.14 -21.78
N GLY A 88 -3.40 1.90 -23.03
CA GLY A 88 -3.48 2.96 -24.05
C GLY A 88 -4.38 4.14 -23.67
N TYR A 89 -5.43 3.91 -22.87
CA TYR A 89 -6.28 5.01 -22.40
C TYR A 89 -5.54 5.97 -21.46
N MET A 90 -4.72 5.49 -20.53
CA MET A 90 -3.90 6.33 -19.65
C MET A 90 -2.82 7.07 -20.43
N ALA A 91 -2.20 6.41 -21.41
CA ALA A 91 -1.20 7.03 -22.27
C ALA A 91 -1.78 8.24 -23.03
N ARG A 92 -3.07 8.17 -23.42
CA ARG A 92 -3.79 9.27 -24.08
C ARG A 92 -4.24 10.38 -23.12
N THR A 93 -4.59 10.05 -21.89
CA THR A 93 -5.08 11.01 -20.87
C THR A 93 -4.03 11.26 -19.80
N LYS A 94 -2.95 11.94 -20.19
CA LYS A 94 -1.87 12.29 -19.26
C LYS A 94 -2.43 13.11 -18.08
N PRO A 95 -2.07 12.78 -16.83
CA PRO A 95 -2.39 13.59 -15.66
C PRO A 95 -1.93 15.03 -15.83
N SER A 96 -2.66 15.98 -15.24
CA SER A 96 -2.27 17.40 -15.27
C SER A 96 -0.88 17.61 -14.66
N ASP A 97 -0.18 18.64 -15.14
CA ASP A 97 1.17 18.96 -14.65
C ASP A 97 1.17 19.30 -13.16
N GLU A 98 0.11 19.92 -12.64
CA GLU A 98 -0.07 20.16 -11.21
C GLU A 98 -0.10 18.85 -10.40
N LYS A 99 -0.81 17.82 -10.90
CA LYS A 99 -0.88 16.51 -10.25
C LYS A 99 0.49 15.82 -10.26
N ILE A 100 1.25 15.98 -11.33
CA ILE A 100 2.62 15.44 -11.43
C ILE A 100 3.56 16.19 -10.48
N ALA A 101 3.53 17.53 -10.48
CA ALA A 101 4.37 18.36 -9.61
C ALA A 101 4.12 18.07 -8.13
N LYS A 102 2.84 17.95 -7.73
CA LYS A 102 2.47 17.56 -6.36
C LYS A 102 3.07 16.21 -5.96
N ARG A 103 3.01 15.22 -6.84
CA ARG A 103 3.59 13.88 -6.59
C ARG A 103 5.13 13.93 -6.57
N PHE A 104 5.74 14.77 -7.39
CA PHE A 104 7.18 14.97 -7.40
C PHE A 104 7.68 15.58 -6.09
N LEU A 105 7.06 16.66 -5.61
CA LEU A 105 7.40 17.29 -4.32
C LEU A 105 7.21 16.32 -3.16
N GLU A 106 6.13 15.55 -3.18
CA GLU A 106 5.86 14.51 -2.18
C GLU A 106 6.98 13.45 -2.13
N PHE A 107 7.41 12.97 -3.30
CA PHE A 107 8.50 12.01 -3.40
C PHE A 107 9.83 12.64 -2.98
N TYR A 108 10.09 13.91 -3.36
CA TYR A 108 11.30 14.63 -3.00
C TYR A 108 11.45 14.80 -1.48
N HIS A 109 10.36 15.08 -0.76
CA HIS A 109 10.40 15.28 0.68
C HIS A 109 10.44 13.98 1.50
N THR A 110 9.81 12.90 1.02
CA THR A 110 9.64 11.68 1.82
C THR A 110 10.44 10.48 1.30
N GLY A 111 10.95 10.55 0.08
CA GLY A 111 11.55 9.42 -0.64
C GLY A 111 10.54 8.33 -1.02
N GLN A 112 9.24 8.54 -0.82
CA GLN A 112 8.20 7.53 -1.03
C GLN A 112 6.95 8.13 -1.69
N PHE A 113 6.16 7.29 -2.35
CA PHE A 113 4.84 7.67 -2.84
C PHE A 113 3.78 7.32 -1.80
N ASN A 114 3.01 8.31 -1.32
CA ASN A 114 1.81 8.05 -0.52
C ASN A 114 0.61 7.63 -1.38
N THR A 115 0.76 7.66 -2.71
CA THR A 115 -0.25 7.15 -3.64
C THR A 115 -0.09 5.65 -3.78
N ASN A 116 -1.20 4.92 -3.74
CA ASN A 116 -1.17 3.50 -4.08
C ASN A 116 -0.95 3.37 -5.59
N VAL A 117 0.07 2.62 -5.97
CA VAL A 117 0.21 2.13 -7.34
C VAL A 117 -0.43 0.76 -7.37
N ALA A 118 -1.41 0.56 -8.25
CA ALA A 118 -2.13 -0.69 -8.40
C ALA A 118 -1.89 -1.28 -9.78
N LEU A 119 -1.54 -2.57 -9.82
CA LEU A 119 -1.36 -3.33 -11.06
C LEU A 119 -2.38 -4.46 -11.13
N ASP A 120 -2.73 -4.89 -12.33
CA ASP A 120 -3.38 -6.18 -12.54
C ASP A 120 -2.34 -7.32 -12.56
N ASP A 121 -2.83 -8.56 -12.68
CA ASP A 121 -1.99 -9.76 -12.71
C ASP A 121 -1.01 -9.81 -13.89
N ASN A 122 -1.24 -9.01 -14.94
CA ASN A 122 -0.38 -8.91 -16.14
C ASN A 122 0.60 -7.73 -16.08
N ALA A 123 0.74 -7.10 -14.90
CA ALA A 123 1.52 -5.89 -14.64
C ALA A 123 1.03 -4.66 -15.42
N VAL A 124 -0.25 -4.62 -15.82
CA VAL A 124 -0.89 -3.44 -16.40
C VAL A 124 -1.31 -2.50 -15.29
N LEU A 125 -1.00 -1.21 -15.47
CA LEU A 125 -1.32 -0.18 -14.48
C LEU A 125 -2.83 0.07 -14.41
N ILE A 126 -3.41 -0.15 -13.22
CA ILE A 126 -4.82 0.14 -12.91
C ILE A 126 -4.96 1.53 -12.29
N ASP A 127 -4.05 1.90 -11.37
CA ASP A 127 -4.06 3.20 -10.70
C ASP A 127 -2.64 3.62 -10.30
N GLY A 128 -2.42 4.92 -10.09
CA GLY A 128 -1.13 5.47 -9.71
C GLY A 128 -0.29 6.01 -10.86
N TYR A 129 -0.89 6.33 -12.01
CA TYR A 129 -0.16 6.79 -13.20
C TYR A 129 0.69 8.03 -12.98
N SER A 130 0.23 8.99 -12.18
CA SER A 130 1.08 10.14 -11.82
C SER A 130 2.31 9.75 -11.00
N ALA A 131 2.22 8.73 -10.14
CA ALA A 131 3.38 8.22 -9.39
C ALA A 131 4.34 7.48 -10.32
N TYR A 132 3.83 6.67 -11.25
CA TYR A 132 4.63 6.03 -12.30
C TYR A 132 5.42 7.05 -13.13
N LEU A 133 4.77 8.13 -13.60
CA LEU A 133 5.44 9.18 -14.39
C LEU A 133 6.54 9.89 -13.60
N VAL A 134 6.32 10.14 -12.30
CA VAL A 134 7.36 10.72 -11.44
C VAL A 134 8.51 9.74 -11.25
N ALA A 135 8.22 8.47 -10.95
CA ALA A 135 9.22 7.41 -10.81
C ALA A 135 10.08 7.26 -12.07
N GLN A 136 9.46 7.33 -13.25
CA GLN A 136 10.15 7.31 -14.54
C GLN A 136 11.06 8.53 -14.70
N LYS A 137 10.56 9.74 -14.38
CA LYS A 137 11.32 10.99 -14.50
C LYS A 137 12.56 11.04 -13.60
N VAL A 138 12.46 10.51 -12.38
CA VAL A 138 13.59 10.48 -11.44
C VAL A 138 14.48 9.25 -11.62
N GLY A 139 14.18 8.38 -12.59
CA GLY A 139 15.01 7.24 -12.95
C GLY A 139 14.98 6.09 -11.95
N LEU A 140 13.85 5.86 -11.26
CA LEU A 140 13.74 4.70 -10.36
C LEU A 140 13.80 3.39 -11.15
N THR A 141 14.55 2.41 -10.65
CA THR A 141 14.55 1.04 -11.19
C THR A 141 13.29 0.28 -10.78
N PHE A 142 12.78 0.56 -9.58
CA PHE A 142 11.64 -0.14 -8.99
C PHE A 142 10.56 0.85 -8.53
N LEU A 143 9.31 0.47 -8.72
CA LEU A 143 8.13 1.16 -8.20
C LEU A 143 7.40 0.25 -7.22
N PRO A 144 7.18 0.68 -5.97
CA PRO A 144 6.34 -0.05 -5.04
C PRO A 144 4.88 -0.08 -5.55
N ALA A 145 4.34 -1.28 -5.81
CA ALA A 145 2.97 -1.46 -6.29
C ALA A 145 2.25 -2.64 -5.62
N ILE A 146 0.92 -2.60 -5.59
CA ILE A 146 0.05 -3.66 -5.05
C ILE A 146 -0.70 -4.29 -6.22
N TYR A 147 -0.59 -5.61 -6.37
CA TYR A 147 -1.39 -6.36 -7.33
C TYR A 147 -2.84 -6.46 -6.89
N LYS A 148 -3.76 -6.28 -7.83
CA LYS A 148 -5.18 -6.55 -7.68
C LYS A 148 -5.54 -7.67 -8.64
N GLU A 149 -6.20 -8.69 -8.12
CA GLU A 149 -7.03 -9.58 -8.93
C GLU A 149 -8.14 -8.72 -9.55
N VAL A 150 -8.24 -8.73 -10.89
CA VAL A 150 -9.21 -7.98 -11.70
C VAL A 150 -10.12 -8.95 -12.44
#